data_AF-A0A8G1ZZB8-F1
#
_entry.id   AF-A0A8G1ZZB8-F1
#
_cell.length_a   1.000
_cell.length_b   1.000
_cell.length_c   1.000
_cell.angle_alpha   90.00
_cell.angle_beta   90.00
_cell.angle_gamma   90.00
#
_symmetry.space_group_name_H-M   'P 1'
#
loop_
_entity.id
_entity.type
_entity.pdbx_description
1 polymer ?
#
loop_
_entity_poly.entity_id
_entity_poly.type
_entity_poly.pdbx_seq_one_letter_code
_entity_poly.pdbx_strand_id
1 'polypeptide(L)' 'MNEDHRQYQQLMRQVSALPEAQRNAVFLVYVEGFTYQEAADTLSVPIGTVMSRLAAARSTLAKAPATAAAAREKRL' A
#
# COMPACT_ATOMS: atom_id res chain seq x y z
N MET A 1 5.76 5.41 -23.65
CA MET A 1 5.42 5.27 -22.20
C MET A 1 5.88 3.90 -21.75
N ASN A 2 7.00 3.86 -21.01
CA ASN A 2 7.70 2.64 -20.59
C ASN A 2 6.80 1.75 -19.72
N GLU A 3 6.97 0.44 -19.82
CA GLU A 3 6.17 -0.57 -19.13
C GLU A 3 6.32 -0.47 -17.61
N ASP A 4 7.55 -0.29 -17.13
CA ASP A 4 7.87 -0.05 -15.71
C ASP A 4 7.12 1.14 -15.13
N HIS A 5 6.99 2.22 -15.89
CA HIS A 5 6.29 3.42 -15.45
C HIS A 5 4.79 3.17 -15.26
N ARG A 6 4.18 2.33 -16.10
CA ARG A 6 2.76 1.96 -15.98
C ARG A 6 2.53 1.04 -14.78
N GLN A 7 3.41 0.08 -14.55
CA GLN A 7 3.35 -0.80 -13.38
C GLN A 7 3.54 -0.01 -12.08
N TYR A 8 4.51 0.90 -12.03
CA TYR A 8 4.70 1.79 -10.89
C TYR A 8 3.44 2.63 -10.60
N GLN A 9 2.87 3.29 -11.63
CA GLN A 9 1.64 4.06 -11.45
C GLN A 9 0.46 3.20 -10.98
N GLN A 10 0.35 1.97 -11.46
CA GLN A 10 -0.71 1.05 -11.01
C GLN A 10 -0.53 0.66 -9.54
N LEU A 11 0.69 0.31 -9.15
CA LEU A 11 1.01 -0.02 -7.76
C LEU A 11 0.71 1.18 -6.84
N MET A 12 1.15 2.38 -7.22
CA MET A 12 0.89 3.59 -6.45
C MET A 12 -0.61 3.90 -6.31
N ARG A 13 -1.43 3.64 -7.35
CA ARG A 13 -2.89 3.74 -7.24
C ARG A 13 -3.46 2.77 -6.21
N GLN A 14 -3.01 1.52 -6.22
CA GLN A 14 -3.48 0.49 -5.28
C GLN A 14 -3.08 0.82 -3.84
N VAL A 15 -1.83 1.25 -3.62
CA VAL A 15 -1.34 1.71 -2.31
C VAL A 15 -2.11 2.96 -1.84
N SER A 16 -2.41 3.89 -2.74
CA SER A 16 -3.20 5.10 -2.42
C SER A 16 -4.63 4.77 -1.99
N ALA A 17 -5.20 3.67 -2.46
CA ALA A 17 -6.56 3.23 -2.10
C ALA A 17 -6.64 2.52 -0.73
N LEU A 18 -5.51 2.23 -0.08
CA LEU A 18 -5.50 1.64 1.25
C LEU A 18 -6.06 2.64 2.30
N PRO A 19 -6.67 2.14 3.39
CA PRO A 19 -6.92 2.95 4.57
C PRO A 19 -5.65 3.68 5.01
N GLU A 20 -5.78 4.94 5.42
CA GLU A 20 -4.65 5.82 5.70
C GLU A 20 -3.61 5.19 6.64
N ALA A 21 -4.09 4.56 7.72
CA ALA A 21 -3.22 3.88 8.68
C ALA A 21 -2.37 2.75 8.06
N GLN A 22 -2.92 2.02 7.08
CA GLN A 22 -2.21 0.97 6.35
C GLN A 22 -1.24 1.57 5.34
N ARG A 23 -1.68 2.61 4.60
CA ARG A 23 -0.87 3.34 3.62
C ARG A 23 0.38 3.95 4.26
N ASN A 24 0.23 4.61 5.41
CA ASN A 24 1.35 5.25 6.10
C ASN A 24 2.37 4.20 6.58
N ALA A 25 1.91 3.05 7.11
CA ALA A 25 2.79 1.96 7.50
C ALA A 25 3.55 1.36 6.30
N VAL A 26 2.87 1.17 5.16
CA VAL A 26 3.49 0.72 3.91
C VAL A 26 4.54 1.71 3.41
N PHE A 27 4.22 3.00 3.41
CA PHE A 27 5.12 4.04 2.93
C PHE A 27 6.40 4.11 3.77
N LEU A 28 6.27 4.23 5.10
CA LEU A 28 7.43 4.33 5.98
C LEU A 28 8.35 3.10 5.86
N VAL A 29 7.79 1.90 5.81
CA VAL A 29 8.61 0.67 5.82
C VAL A 29 9.18 0.34 4.44
N TYR A 30 8.37 0.38 3.38
CA TYR A 30 8.77 -0.12 2.06
C TYR A 30 9.27 0.97 1.12
N VAL A 31 8.93 2.23 1.36
CA VAL A 31 9.38 3.37 0.53
C VAL A 31 10.50 4.12 1.22
N GLU A 32 10.31 4.51 2.48
CA GLU A 32 11.33 5.24 3.25
C GLU A 32 12.38 4.32 3.90
N GLY A 33 12.13 3.01 3.95
CA GLY A 33 13.08 2.02 4.46
C GLY A 33 13.18 1.96 5.99
N PHE A 34 12.18 2.47 6.71
CA PHE A 34 12.18 2.46 8.17
C PHE A 34 12.07 1.02 8.70
N THR A 35 12.75 0.75 9.80
CA THR A 35 12.47 -0.43 10.61
C THR A 35 11.05 -0.35 11.17
N TYR A 36 10.51 -1.50 11.60
CA TYR A 36 9.18 -1.53 12.21
C TYR A 36 9.10 -0.69 13.50
N GLN A 37 10.21 -0.57 14.23
CA GLN A 37 10.29 0.25 15.44
C GLN A 37 10.26 1.75 15.08
N GLU A 38 11.08 2.20 14.12
CA GLU A 38 11.08 3.60 13.68
C GLU A 38 9.72 4.02 13.10
N ALA A 39 9.06 3.12 12.36
CA ALA A 39 7.71 3.36 11.87
C ALA A 39 6.68 3.43 13.01
N ALA A 40 6.83 2.60 14.04
CA ALA A 40 5.96 2.61 15.23
C ALA A 40 6.10 3.93 16.00
N ASP A 41 7.33 4.37 16.22
CA ASP A 41 7.65 5.62 16.91
C ASP A 41 7.12 6.83 16.12
N THR A 42 7.37 6.86 14.80
CA THR A 42 6.88 7.91 13.89
C THR A 42 5.36 8.01 13.88
N LEU A 43 4.66 6.86 13.90
CA LEU A 43 3.20 6.81 13.88
C LEU A 43 2.58 6.90 15.27
N SER A 44 3.39 6.96 16.34
CA SER A 44 2.94 6.93 17.74
C SER A 44 1.99 5.77 18.03
N VAL A 45 2.35 4.55 17.59
CA VAL A 45 1.57 3.32 17.81
C VAL A 45 2.48 2.16 18.27
N PRO A 46 1.93 1.10 18.88
CA PRO A 46 2.71 -0.10 19.17
C PRO A 46 3.29 -0.76 17.89
N ILE A 47 4.48 -1.35 18.00
CA ILE A 47 5.12 -2.09 16.89
C ILE A 47 4.23 -3.22 16.33
N GLY A 48 3.47 -3.91 17.19
CA GLY A 48 2.49 -4.92 16.77
C GLY A 48 1.35 -4.35 15.92
N THR A 49 1.00 -3.08 16.11
CA THR A 49 0.04 -2.35 15.27
C THR A 49 0.60 -2.06 13.88
N VAL A 50 1.90 -1.74 13.78
CA VAL A 50 2.57 -1.62 12.47
C VAL A 50 2.51 -2.95 11.73
N MET A 51 2.89 -4.06 12.40
CA MET A 51 2.86 -5.40 11.79
C MET A 51 1.46 -5.80 11.30
N SER A 52 0.42 -5.56 12.10
CA SER A 52 -0.96 -5.90 11.72
C SER A 52 -1.50 -5.00 10.60
N ARG A 53 -1.17 -3.71 10.59
CA ARG A 53 -1.48 -2.79 9.48
C ARG A 53 -0.81 -3.23 8.18
N LEU A 54 0.46 -3.63 8.23
CA LEU A 54 1.18 -4.16 7.06
C LEU A 54 0.58 -5.49 6.58
N ALA A 55 0.20 -6.39 7.48
CA ALA A 55 -0.46 -7.64 7.13
C ALA A 55 -1.81 -7.40 6.45
N ALA A 56 -2.62 -6.48 6.99
CA ALA A 56 -3.89 -6.07 6.38
C ALA A 56 -3.68 -5.42 5.00
N ALA A 57 -2.68 -4.53 4.88
CA ALA A 57 -2.32 -3.90 3.61
C ALA A 57 -1.98 -4.94 2.54
N ARG A 58 -1.12 -5.91 2.86
CA ARG A 58 -0.76 -7.01 1.94
C ARG A 58 -1.97 -7.84 1.54
N SER A 59 -2.87 -8.15 2.49
CA SER A 59 -4.11 -8.88 2.19
C SER A 59 -5.02 -8.10 1.23
N THR A 60 -5.15 -6.79 1.42
CA THR A 60 -5.92 -5.91 0.53
C THR A 60 -5.29 -5.83 -0.86
N LEU A 61 -3.97 -5.63 -0.94
CA LEU A 61 -3.25 -5.53 -2.21
C LEU A 61 -3.24 -6.86 -2.98
N ALA A 62 -3.16 -8.01 -2.29
CA ALA A 62 -3.23 -9.32 -2.92
C ALA A 62 -4.61 -9.64 -3.52
N LYS A 63 -5.67 -9.08 -2.95
CA LYS A 63 -7.05 -9.19 -3.47
C LYS A 63 -7.36 -8.15 -4.53
N ALA A 64 -6.60 -7.06 -4.59
CA ALA A 64 -6.76 -6.05 -5.61
C ALA A 64 -6.33 -6.66 -6.94
N PRO A 65 -7.23 -6.77 -7.93
CA PRO A 65 -6.86 -7.33 -9.22
C PRO A 65 -5.74 -6.45 -9.80
N ALA A 66 -4.69 -7.08 -10.33
CA ALA A 66 -3.57 -6.43 -11.00
C ALA A 66 -4.09 -5.75 -12.29
N THR A 67 -4.79 -4.63 -12.13
CA THR A 67 -5.65 -4.11 -13.20
C THR A 67 -5.03 -2.90 -13.84
N ALA A 68 -4.36 -3.16 -14.97
CA ALA A 68 -4.76 -2.38 -16.13
C ALA A 68 -6.28 -2.64 -16.35
N ALA A 69 -7.12 -1.60 -16.29
CA ALA A 69 -8.50 -1.55 -16.80
C ALA A 69 -9.75 -1.86 -15.92
N ALA A 70 -9.69 -2.06 -14.60
CA ALA A 70 -10.93 -2.37 -13.83
C ALA A 70 -11.95 -1.22 -13.66
N ALA A 71 -11.64 0.00 -14.09
CA ALA A 71 -12.59 1.12 -13.99
C ALA A 71 -13.53 1.26 -15.22
N ARG A 72 -13.30 0.51 -16.31
CA ARG A 72 -14.11 0.67 -17.55
C ARG A 72 -15.36 -0.24 -17.60
N GLU A 73 -15.46 -1.25 -16.74
CA GLU A 73 -16.53 -2.25 -16.80
C GLU A 73 -17.77 -1.96 -15.94
N LYS A 74 -17.72 -1.00 -15.00
CA LYS A 74 -18.93 -0.62 -14.21
C LYS A 74 -19.82 0.41 -14.90
N ARG A 75 -19.79 0.50 -16.24
CA ARG A 75 -20.60 1.47 -17.01
C ARG A 75 -21.20 0.89 -18.31
N LEU A 76 -21.50 -0.40 -18.35
CA LEU A 76 -22.49 -0.94 -19.28
C LEU A 76 -23.78 -1.27 -18.53
#